data_AF-A0A0W0GE76-F1
#
_entry.id   AF-A0A0W0GE76-F1
#
_cell.length_a   1.000
_cell.length_b   1.000
_cell.length_c   1.000
_cell.angle_alpha   90.00
_cell.angle_beta   90.00
_cell.angle_gamma   90.00
#
_symmetry.space_group_name_H-M   'P 1'
#
loop_
_entity.id
_entity.type
_entity.pdbx_description
1 polymer ?
#
loop_
_entity_poly.entity_id
_entity_poly.type
_entity_poly.pdbx_seq_one_letter_code
_entity_poly.pdbx_strand_id
1 'polypeptide(L)'
;MSEGGSSTPRPKPREDRTQTQMMIEISTAVLEEMEKKKKNKGSKVAAPDSFEGDRKDTKKFLMEVEIYLQMHPTKYDNDEKKCLFLLSKLKDEFKKHYLPADIQAEAQIKIEEAKMMDRADNYVNDFQVMANESGYDDQALIHIFRKGLPNSLLAKILNQPQGRPVDLEGWYEAAI
;
A
#
# COMPACT_ATOMS: atom_id res chain seq x y z
N MET A 1 -52.53 -56.99 49.07
CA MET A 1 -51.97 -55.63 49.21
C MET A 1 -50.59 -55.69 48.57
N SER A 2 -50.45 -55.18 47.33
CA SER A 2 -49.83 -53.87 47.01
C SER A 2 -48.34 -53.86 47.38
N GLU A 3 -47.38 -53.54 46.51
CA GLU A 3 -47.33 -52.40 45.59
C GLU A 3 -46.52 -52.70 44.31
N GLY A 4 -46.92 -52.07 43.21
CA GLY A 4 -46.25 -52.12 41.92
C GLY A 4 -45.14 -51.08 41.79
N GLY A 5 -43.99 -51.49 41.25
CA GLY A 5 -42.94 -50.59 40.81
C GLY A 5 -43.15 -50.17 39.35
N SER A 6 -43.72 -48.98 39.15
CA SER A 6 -43.73 -48.30 37.85
C SER A 6 -42.42 -47.54 37.68
N SER A 7 -41.60 -47.93 36.69
CA SER A 7 -40.40 -47.20 36.29
C SER A 7 -40.69 -46.43 35.01
N THR A 8 -41.06 -45.16 35.14
CA THR A 8 -41.05 -44.19 34.02
C THR A 8 -39.60 -43.89 33.59
N PRO A 9 -39.26 -43.94 32.28
CA PRO A 9 -37.97 -43.47 31.78
C PRO A 9 -37.87 -41.95 31.91
N ARG A 10 -36.76 -41.45 32.46
CA ARG A 10 -36.46 -40.01 32.51
C ARG A 10 -36.37 -39.41 31.10
N PRO A 11 -36.83 -38.17 30.87
CA PRO A 11 -36.65 -37.50 29.59
C PRO A 11 -35.17 -37.18 29.37
N LYS A 12 -34.62 -37.54 28.20
CA LYS A 12 -33.27 -37.13 27.78
C LYS A 12 -33.22 -35.59 27.63
N PRO A 13 -32.14 -34.92 28.06
CA PRO A 13 -31.97 -33.48 27.83
C PRO A 13 -31.95 -33.22 26.31
N ARG A 14 -32.77 -32.27 25.85
CA ARG A 14 -32.63 -31.70 24.50
C ARG A 14 -31.48 -30.69 24.60
N GLU A 15 -30.40 -30.95 23.87
CA GLU A 15 -29.25 -30.05 23.79
C GLU A 15 -29.70 -28.75 23.09
N ASP A 16 -29.69 -27.64 23.84
CA ASP A 16 -29.83 -26.30 23.27
C ASP A 16 -28.59 -26.02 22.39
N ARG A 17 -28.76 -26.21 21.08
CA ARG A 17 -27.70 -25.97 20.10
C ARG A 17 -27.30 -24.50 20.15
N THR A 18 -26.00 -24.24 20.26
CA THR A 18 -25.45 -22.87 20.28
C THR A 18 -25.58 -22.22 18.90
N GLN A 19 -25.73 -20.89 18.87
CA GLN A 19 -25.81 -20.11 17.63
C GLN A 19 -24.59 -20.35 16.72
N THR A 20 -23.41 -20.54 17.31
CA THR A 20 -22.17 -20.86 16.60
C THR A 20 -22.24 -22.23 15.92
N GLN A 21 -22.81 -23.25 16.58
CA GLN A 21 -22.97 -24.57 16.00
C GLN A 21 -23.90 -24.53 14.78
N MET A 22 -24.98 -23.74 14.84
CA MET A 22 -25.87 -23.54 13.71
C MET A 22 -25.19 -22.80 12.55
N MET A 23 -24.38 -21.77 12.85
CA MET A 23 -23.62 -21.04 11.82
C MET A 23 -22.61 -21.95 11.10
N ILE A 24 -21.94 -22.85 11.83
CA ILE A 24 -21.01 -23.82 11.24
C ILE A 24 -21.79 -24.81 10.37
N GLU A 25 -22.86 -25.44 10.85
CA GLU A 25 -23.67 -26.38 10.05
C GLU A 25 -24.21 -25.73 8.77
N ILE A 26 -24.74 -24.50 8.86
CA ILE A 26 -25.25 -23.76 7.69
C ILE A 26 -24.12 -23.44 6.71
N SER A 27 -22.97 -22.96 7.21
CA SER A 27 -21.82 -22.64 6.35
C SER A 27 -21.27 -23.87 5.65
N THR A 28 -21.16 -25.00 6.35
CA THR A 28 -20.71 -26.28 5.79
C THR A 28 -21.70 -26.82 4.77
N ALA A 29 -23.01 -26.78 5.04
CA ALA A 29 -24.03 -27.22 4.10
C ALA A 29 -24.07 -26.35 2.83
N VAL A 30 -23.90 -25.04 2.96
CA VAL A 30 -23.78 -24.12 1.82
C VAL A 30 -22.54 -24.42 0.99
N LEU A 31 -21.39 -24.69 1.63
CA LEU A 31 -20.16 -25.08 0.95
C LEU A 31 -20.31 -26.42 0.19
N GLU A 32 -20.89 -27.44 0.82
CA GLU A 32 -21.15 -28.74 0.18
C GLU A 32 -22.13 -28.61 -1.01
N GLU A 33 -23.15 -27.77 -0.90
CA GLU A 33 -24.11 -27.53 -1.98
C GLU A 33 -23.48 -26.74 -3.13
N MET A 34 -22.56 -25.82 -2.83
CA MET A 34 -21.76 -25.11 -3.83
C MET A 34 -20.79 -26.05 -4.58
N GLU A 35 -20.20 -27.04 -3.91
CA GLU A 35 -19.37 -28.06 -4.58
C GLU A 35 -20.19 -28.94 -5.52
N LYS A 36 -21.43 -29.30 -5.16
CA LYS A 36 -22.36 -30.06 -6.02
C LYS A 36 -22.78 -29.25 -7.26
N LYS A 37 -22.79 -27.91 -7.18
CA LYS A 37 -23.13 -27.01 -8.29
C LYS A 37 -21.99 -26.73 -9.28
N LYS A 38 -20.81 -27.37 -9.14
CA LYS A 38 -19.65 -27.27 -10.06
C LYS A 38 -19.94 -27.54 -11.57
N LYS A 39 -21.17 -27.85 -11.96
CA LYS A 39 -21.55 -28.11 -13.36
C LYS A 39 -22.45 -27.06 -14.06
N ASN A 40 -22.81 -25.92 -13.46
CA ASN A 40 -23.64 -24.95 -14.19
C ASN A 40 -23.31 -23.48 -13.90
N LYS A 41 -22.98 -22.76 -14.99
CA LYS A 41 -23.00 -21.30 -15.23
C LYS A 41 -22.46 -20.40 -14.09
N GLY A 42 -21.28 -19.83 -14.33
CA GLY A 42 -20.63 -18.85 -13.46
C GLY A 42 -21.56 -17.69 -13.10
N SER A 43 -21.92 -17.61 -11.83
CA SER A 43 -22.55 -16.45 -11.23
C SER A 43 -21.57 -15.28 -11.29
N LYS A 44 -22.01 -14.16 -11.89
CA LYS A 44 -21.25 -12.92 -11.97
C LYS A 44 -21.27 -12.25 -10.59
N VAL A 45 -20.34 -12.63 -9.71
CA VAL A 45 -20.05 -11.87 -8.49
C VAL A 45 -19.16 -10.69 -8.88
N ALA A 46 -19.48 -9.50 -8.37
CA ALA A 46 -18.63 -8.33 -8.58
C ALA A 46 -17.28 -8.53 -7.88
N ALA A 47 -16.20 -8.05 -8.51
CA ALA A 47 -14.89 -8.10 -7.87
C ALA A 47 -14.86 -7.15 -6.66
N PRO A 48 -14.20 -7.53 -5.55
CA PRO A 48 -13.98 -6.66 -4.41
C PRO A 48 -13.30 -5.35 -4.81
N ASP A 49 -13.61 -4.29 -4.08
CA ASP A 49 -12.91 -3.01 -4.21
C ASP A 49 -11.45 -3.16 -3.72
N SER A 50 -10.61 -2.20 -4.12
CA SER A 50 -9.23 -2.15 -3.65
C SER A 50 -9.19 -1.77 -2.17
N PHE A 51 -8.23 -2.33 -1.42
CA PHE A 51 -8.12 -2.12 0.02
C PHE A 51 -7.44 -0.78 0.31
N GLU A 52 -8.15 0.13 0.97
CA GLU A 52 -7.66 1.46 1.34
C GLU A 52 -6.78 1.49 2.61
N GLY A 53 -6.47 0.33 3.20
CA GLY A 53 -5.55 0.25 4.33
C GLY A 53 -6.15 0.49 5.72
N ASP A 54 -7.47 0.76 5.85
CA ASP A 54 -8.12 0.86 7.17
C ASP A 54 -8.16 -0.51 7.88
N ARG A 55 -7.55 -0.56 9.08
CA ARG A 55 -7.53 -1.75 9.94
C ARG A 55 -8.92 -2.25 10.33
N LYS A 56 -9.92 -1.37 10.39
CA LYS A 56 -11.31 -1.74 10.71
C LYS A 56 -11.94 -2.56 9.58
N ASP A 57 -11.54 -2.29 8.35
CA ASP A 57 -12.12 -2.89 7.15
C ASP A 57 -11.36 -4.13 6.67
N THR A 58 -10.19 -4.44 7.25
CA THR A 58 -9.38 -5.61 6.86
C THR A 58 -10.18 -6.91 6.84
N LYS A 59 -11.01 -7.16 7.87
CA LYS A 59 -11.82 -8.38 7.94
C LYS A 59 -12.85 -8.46 6.82
N LYS A 60 -13.53 -7.33 6.53
CA LYS A 60 -14.51 -7.22 5.46
C LYS A 60 -13.86 -7.45 4.11
N PHE A 61 -12.73 -6.78 3.85
CA PHE A 61 -11.95 -6.92 2.63
C PHE A 61 -11.49 -8.37 2.39
N LEU A 62 -10.90 -9.02 3.39
CA LEU A 62 -10.46 -10.41 3.26
C LEU A 62 -11.63 -11.36 2.97
N MET A 63 -12.79 -11.13 3.58
CA MET A 63 -14.00 -11.90 3.33
C MET A 63 -14.48 -11.74 1.88
N GLU A 64 -14.52 -10.51 1.35
CA GLU A 64 -14.91 -10.25 -0.03
C GLU A 64 -13.94 -10.91 -1.04
N VAL A 65 -12.63 -10.84 -0.78
CA VAL A 65 -11.62 -11.53 -1.59
C VAL A 65 -11.80 -13.05 -1.56
N GLU A 66 -11.99 -13.64 -0.37
CA GLU A 66 -12.19 -15.08 -0.23
C GLU A 66 -13.42 -15.55 -1.01
N ILE A 67 -14.55 -14.86 -0.86
CA ILE A 67 -15.78 -15.15 -1.61
C ILE A 67 -15.52 -15.09 -3.12
N TYR A 68 -14.85 -14.04 -3.59
CA TYR A 68 -14.58 -13.87 -5.02
C TYR A 68 -13.67 -14.97 -5.57
N LEU A 69 -12.63 -15.37 -4.84
CA LEU A 69 -11.74 -16.46 -5.25
C LEU A 69 -12.49 -17.81 -5.31
N GLN A 70 -13.31 -18.11 -4.31
CA GLN A 70 -14.12 -19.34 -4.26
C GLN A 70 -15.17 -19.41 -5.38
N MET A 71 -15.69 -18.27 -5.82
CA MET A 71 -16.67 -18.18 -6.90
C MET A 71 -16.05 -18.28 -8.30
N HIS A 72 -14.72 -18.17 -8.39
CA HIS A 72 -13.98 -18.25 -9.65
C HIS A 72 -12.84 -19.30 -9.61
N PRO A 73 -13.13 -20.56 -9.24
CA PRO A 73 -12.10 -21.58 -8.96
C PRO A 73 -11.32 -22.00 -10.21
N THR A 74 -11.92 -21.86 -11.40
CA THR A 74 -11.23 -22.13 -12.68
C THR A 74 -10.32 -20.98 -13.13
N LYS A 75 -10.61 -19.75 -12.68
CA LYS A 75 -9.80 -18.56 -12.99
C LYS A 75 -8.62 -18.43 -12.03
N TYR A 76 -8.81 -18.81 -10.78
CA TYR A 76 -7.82 -18.78 -9.71
C TYR A 76 -7.58 -20.21 -9.17
N ASP A 77 -7.14 -21.07 -10.09
CA ASP A 77 -6.94 -22.52 -9.88
C ASP A 77 -5.73 -22.88 -9.02
N ASN A 78 -4.82 -21.94 -8.80
CA ASN A 78 -3.61 -22.12 -8.00
C ASN A 78 -3.36 -20.92 -7.08
N ASP A 79 -2.49 -21.12 -6.08
CA ASP A 79 -2.23 -20.10 -5.07
C ASP A 79 -1.45 -18.91 -5.63
N GLU A 80 -0.64 -19.10 -6.68
CA GLU A 80 0.05 -17.99 -7.35
C GLU A 80 -0.95 -16.97 -7.93
N LYS A 81 -1.96 -17.43 -8.68
CA LYS A 81 -3.01 -16.58 -9.25
C LYS A 81 -3.86 -15.91 -8.17
N LYS A 82 -4.14 -16.61 -7.06
CA LYS A 82 -4.86 -16.03 -5.90
C LYS A 82 -4.04 -14.94 -5.23
N CYS A 83 -2.76 -15.20 -4.98
CA CYS A 83 -1.81 -14.23 -4.41
C CYS A 83 -1.65 -13.00 -5.32
N LEU A 84 -1.47 -13.20 -6.63
CA LEU A 84 -1.38 -12.10 -7.59
C LEU A 84 -2.67 -11.25 -7.62
N PHE A 85 -3.83 -11.88 -7.53
CA PHE A 85 -5.10 -11.16 -7.43
C PHE A 85 -5.20 -10.34 -6.15
N LEU A 86 -4.95 -10.94 -4.98
CA LEU A 86 -4.96 -10.23 -3.70
C LEU A 86 -3.97 -9.07 -3.70
N LEU A 87 -2.74 -9.29 -4.19
CA LEU A 87 -1.74 -8.24 -4.34
C LEU A 87 -2.22 -7.10 -5.25
N SER A 88 -2.95 -7.40 -6.34
CA SER A 88 -3.49 -6.34 -7.20
C SER A 88 -4.53 -5.48 -6.48
N LYS A 89 -5.33 -6.06 -5.57
CA LYS A 89 -6.31 -5.33 -4.75
C LYS A 89 -5.68 -4.54 -3.60
N LEU A 90 -4.48 -4.91 -3.17
CA LEU A 90 -3.70 -4.16 -2.17
C LEU A 90 -2.88 -3.02 -2.78
N LYS A 91 -2.51 -3.13 -4.06
CA LYS A 91 -1.52 -2.26 -4.71
C LYS A 91 -1.97 -0.81 -4.93
N ASP A 92 -3.27 -0.53 -5.04
CA ASP A 92 -3.71 0.81 -5.40
C ASP A 92 -3.40 1.85 -4.32
N GLU A 93 -3.54 1.48 -3.05
CA GLU A 93 -3.20 2.37 -1.92
C GLU A 93 -1.69 2.42 -1.68
N PHE A 94 -1.01 1.27 -1.84
CA PHE A 94 0.45 1.21 -1.79
C PHE A 94 1.07 2.15 -2.84
N LYS A 95 0.53 2.18 -4.07
CA LYS A 95 0.99 3.09 -5.12
C LYS A 95 0.74 4.56 -4.76
N LYS A 96 -0.43 4.91 -4.24
CA LYS A 96 -0.75 6.30 -3.86
C LYS A 96 0.19 6.83 -2.78
N HIS A 97 0.51 6.03 -1.78
CA HIS A 97 1.32 6.47 -0.64
C HIS A 97 2.83 6.30 -0.85
N TYR A 98 3.24 5.22 -1.50
CA TYR A 98 4.65 4.90 -1.63
C TYR A 98 5.27 5.38 -2.95
N LEU A 99 4.54 5.57 -4.06
CA LEU A 99 5.17 6.13 -5.27
C LEU A 99 5.66 7.57 -5.07
N PRO A 100 4.89 8.50 -4.49
CA PRO A 100 5.38 9.85 -4.23
C PRO A 100 6.52 9.86 -3.19
N ALA A 101 6.44 9.02 -2.17
CA ALA A 101 7.49 8.90 -1.15
C ALA A 101 8.77 8.27 -1.71
N ASP A 102 8.68 7.32 -2.64
CA ASP A 102 9.81 6.69 -3.31
C ASP A 102 10.51 7.70 -4.24
N ILE A 103 9.73 8.48 -5.01
CA ILE A 103 10.26 9.59 -5.84
C ILE A 103 10.93 10.67 -4.96
N GLN A 104 10.26 11.09 -3.89
CA GLN A 104 10.79 12.12 -2.99
C GLN A 104 12.06 11.64 -2.26
N ALA A 105 12.06 10.42 -1.71
CA ALA A 105 13.21 9.86 -1.02
C ALA A 105 14.40 9.66 -1.98
N GLU A 106 14.14 9.21 -3.20
CA GLU A 106 15.17 9.08 -4.23
C GLU A 106 15.74 10.45 -4.63
N ALA A 107 14.89 11.46 -4.81
CA ALA A 107 15.33 12.84 -5.07
C ALA A 107 16.16 13.42 -3.93
N GLN A 108 15.78 13.16 -2.68
CA GLN A 108 16.54 13.58 -1.48
C GLN A 108 17.92 12.94 -1.43
N ILE A 109 18.04 11.64 -1.68
CA ILE A 109 19.34 10.95 -1.73
C ILE A 109 20.22 11.56 -2.83
N LYS A 110 19.67 11.70 -4.05
CA LYS A 110 20.44 12.22 -5.19
C LYS A 110 20.87 13.67 -4.99
N ILE A 111 19.98 14.53 -4.47
CA ILE A 111 20.29 15.96 -4.31
C ILE A 111 21.32 16.19 -3.20
N GLU A 112 21.31 15.39 -2.12
CA GLU A 112 22.31 15.49 -1.05
C GLU A 112 23.72 15.05 -1.49
N GLU A 113 23.79 14.12 -2.44
CA GLU A 113 25.04 13.64 -3.05
C GLU A 113 25.48 14.47 -4.26
N ALA A 114 24.61 15.35 -4.76
CA ALA A 114 24.85 16.13 -5.97
C ALA A 114 26.07 17.05 -5.83
N LYS A 115 26.99 16.93 -6.78
CA LYS A 115 28.18 17.77 -6.89
C LYS A 115 28.35 18.24 -8.32
N MET A 116 28.77 19.48 -8.47
CA MET A 116 29.13 20.02 -9.78
C MET A 116 30.44 19.38 -10.25
N MET A 117 30.34 18.53 -11.27
CA MET A 117 31.48 17.79 -11.83
C MET A 117 31.99 18.39 -13.15
N ASP A 118 31.11 19.02 -13.92
CA ASP A 118 31.40 19.53 -15.26
C ASP A 118 31.01 21.02 -15.43
N ARG A 119 29.97 21.31 -16.20
CA ARG A 119 29.52 22.66 -16.51
C ARG A 119 28.41 23.07 -15.54
N ALA A 120 28.39 24.34 -15.18
CA ALA A 120 27.45 24.84 -14.19
C ALA A 120 25.99 24.74 -14.63
N ASP A 121 25.73 24.92 -15.93
CA ASP A 121 24.40 24.80 -16.53
C ASP A 121 23.81 23.39 -16.36
N ASN A 122 24.61 22.35 -16.61
CA ASN A 122 24.19 20.96 -16.37
C ASN A 122 23.84 20.71 -14.90
N TYR A 123 24.74 21.12 -14.00
CA TYR A 123 24.53 20.96 -12.56
C TYR A 123 23.27 21.68 -12.07
N VAL A 124 23.04 22.93 -12.49
CA VAL A 124 21.86 23.71 -12.12
C VAL A 124 20.58 23.05 -12.63
N ASN A 125 20.56 22.59 -13.90
CA ASN A 125 19.39 21.93 -14.47
C ASN A 125 19.04 20.64 -13.71
N ASP A 126 20.03 19.78 -13.47
CA ASP A 126 19.81 18.53 -12.72
C ASP A 126 19.35 18.81 -11.29
N PHE A 127 19.96 19.81 -10.64
CA PHE A 127 19.61 20.21 -9.29
C PHE A 127 18.17 20.74 -9.19
N GLN A 128 17.71 21.53 -10.15
CA GLN A 128 16.33 22.05 -10.18
C GLN A 128 15.30 20.93 -10.25
N VAL A 129 15.54 19.91 -11.08
CA VAL A 129 14.64 18.74 -11.18
C VAL A 129 14.52 18.04 -9.82
N MET A 130 15.66 17.70 -9.22
CA MET A 130 15.67 17.02 -7.92
C MET A 130 15.11 17.89 -6.79
N ALA A 131 15.34 19.22 -6.84
CA ALA A 131 14.83 20.16 -5.84
C ALA A 131 13.30 20.13 -5.80
N ASN A 132 12.66 20.20 -6.97
CA ASN A 132 11.20 20.13 -7.12
C ASN A 132 10.63 18.82 -6.58
N GLU A 133 11.35 17.70 -6.75
CA GLU A 133 10.92 16.36 -6.32
C GLU A 133 11.21 16.09 -4.83
N SER A 134 12.23 16.73 -4.26
CA SER A 134 12.70 16.48 -2.89
C SER A 134 11.76 16.99 -1.78
N GLY A 135 10.92 17.98 -2.09
CA GLY A 135 10.05 18.67 -1.12
C GLY A 135 10.81 19.47 -0.06
N TYR A 136 12.10 19.75 -0.26
CA TYR A 136 12.87 20.63 0.62
C TYR A 136 12.46 22.10 0.47
N ASP A 137 12.62 22.87 1.53
CA ASP A 137 12.49 24.32 1.46
C ASP A 137 13.75 24.98 0.88
N ASP A 138 13.61 26.25 0.47
CA ASP A 138 14.69 27.00 -0.16
C ASP A 138 15.94 27.12 0.73
N GLN A 139 15.79 27.15 2.07
CA GLN A 139 16.93 27.27 2.97
C GLN A 139 17.79 26.00 2.96
N ALA A 140 17.13 24.83 2.99
CA ALA A 140 17.80 23.54 2.87
C ALA A 140 18.42 23.39 1.47
N LEU A 141 17.68 23.75 0.41
CA LEU A 141 18.18 23.68 -0.97
C LEU A 141 19.39 24.58 -1.20
N ILE A 142 19.40 25.83 -0.70
CA ILE A 142 20.56 26.72 -0.76
C ILE A 142 21.76 26.10 -0.04
N HIS A 143 21.55 25.48 1.13
CA HIS A 143 22.63 24.82 1.86
C HIS A 143 23.23 23.66 1.05
N ILE A 144 22.38 22.78 0.51
CA ILE A 144 22.79 21.61 -0.27
C ILE A 144 23.48 22.04 -1.56
N PHE A 145 22.92 23.00 -2.30
CA PHE A 145 23.50 23.55 -3.54
C PHE A 145 24.92 24.08 -3.29
N ARG A 146 25.10 24.90 -2.26
CA ARG A 146 26.41 25.46 -1.90
C ARG A 146 27.44 24.39 -1.55
N LYS A 147 27.01 23.28 -0.94
CA LYS A 147 27.86 22.14 -0.59
C LYS A 147 28.31 21.35 -1.83
N GLY A 148 27.51 21.35 -2.90
CA GLY A 148 27.82 20.70 -4.16
C GLY A 148 28.72 21.51 -5.11
N LEU A 149 28.88 22.82 -4.87
CA LEU A 149 29.74 23.69 -5.69
C LEU A 149 31.24 23.46 -5.42
N PRO A 150 32.12 23.66 -6.43
CA PRO A 150 33.56 23.66 -6.22
C PRO A 150 33.95 24.86 -5.35
N ASN A 151 34.87 24.66 -4.39
CA ASN A 151 35.30 25.71 -3.45
C ASN A 151 35.76 27.01 -4.13
N SER A 152 36.42 26.90 -5.29
CA SER A 152 36.89 28.06 -6.06
C SER A 152 35.75 28.88 -6.64
N LEU A 153 34.67 28.23 -7.11
CA LEU A 153 33.48 28.90 -7.62
C LEU A 153 32.67 29.52 -6.48
N LEU A 154 32.46 28.76 -5.39
CA LEU A 154 31.78 29.27 -4.19
C LEU A 154 32.47 30.53 -3.65
N ALA A 155 33.80 30.54 -3.59
CA ALA A 155 34.56 31.71 -3.17
C ALA A 155 34.39 32.90 -4.13
N LYS A 156 34.33 32.67 -5.45
CA LYS A 156 34.08 33.74 -6.42
C LYS A 156 32.71 34.36 -6.21
N ILE A 157 31.66 33.54 -6.08
CA ILE A 157 30.29 33.99 -5.86
C ILE A 157 30.19 34.81 -4.57
N LEU A 158 30.77 34.33 -3.47
CA LEU A 158 30.71 35.02 -2.17
C LEU A 158 31.44 36.37 -2.17
N ASN A 159 32.41 36.58 -3.06
CA ASN A 159 33.20 37.81 -3.15
C ASN A 159 32.73 38.73 -4.29
N GLN A 160 31.59 38.47 -4.93
CA GLN A 160 31.09 39.34 -5.99
C GLN A 160 30.71 40.73 -5.44
N PRO A 161 30.92 41.81 -6.21
CA PRO A 161 30.55 43.18 -5.79
C PRO A 161 29.06 43.35 -5.52
N GLN A 162 28.24 42.56 -6.21
CA GLN A 162 26.77 42.56 -6.06
C GLN A 162 26.31 41.95 -4.74
N GLY A 163 27.23 41.36 -3.97
CA GLY A 163 26.94 40.70 -2.71
C GLY A 163 26.55 39.23 -2.87
N ARG A 164 26.33 38.57 -1.72
CA ARG A 164 25.94 37.16 -1.66
C ARG A 164 24.48 36.99 -2.09
N PRO A 165 24.15 35.99 -2.93
CA PRO A 165 22.77 35.67 -3.26
C PRO A 165 21.92 35.29 -2.04
N VAL A 166 20.68 35.77 -2.00
CA VAL A 166 19.75 35.63 -0.87
C VAL A 166 18.73 34.51 -1.06
N ASP A 167 18.41 34.19 -2.31
CA ASP A 167 17.45 33.19 -2.73
C ASP A 167 18.10 32.14 -3.64
N LEU A 168 17.40 31.02 -3.84
CA LEU A 168 17.91 29.89 -4.60
C LEU A 168 18.16 30.25 -6.07
N GLU A 169 17.31 31.09 -6.66
CA GLU A 169 17.47 31.58 -8.03
C GLU A 169 18.73 32.42 -8.21
N GLY A 170 19.02 33.34 -7.28
CA GLY A 170 20.27 34.10 -7.32
C GLY A 170 21.50 33.21 -7.17
N TRP A 171 21.39 32.07 -6.48
CA TRP A 171 22.47 31.08 -6.42
C TRP A 171 22.68 30.34 -7.75
N TYR A 172 21.61 30.06 -8.50
CA TYR A 172 21.69 29.48 -9.84
C TYR A 172 22.35 30.43 -10.83
N GLU A 173 21.85 31.66 -10.91
CA GLU A 173 22.38 32.69 -11.82
C GLU A 173 23.84 33.04 -11.53
N ALA A 174 24.26 33.02 -10.27
CA ALA A 174 25.65 33.28 -9.91
C ALA A 174 26.62 32.12 -10.24
N ALA A 175 26.10 30.91 -10.43
CA ALA A 175 26.91 29.72 -10.69
C ALA A 175 27.26 29.53 -12.17
N ILE A 176 26.40 30.00 -13.08
CA ILE A 176 26.52 29.88 -14.55
C ILE A 176 27.33 31.06 -15.12
#